data_AF-A0A1V5SIQ4-F1
#
_entry.id   AF-A0A1V5SIQ4-F1
#
_cell.length_a   1.000
_cell.length_b   1.000
_cell.length_c   1.000
_cell.angle_alpha   90.00
_cell.angle_beta   90.00
_cell.angle_gamma   90.00
#
_symmetry.space_group_name_H-M   'P 1'
#
loop_
_entity.id
_entity.type
_entity.pdbx_description
1 polymer ?
#
loop_
_entity_poly.entity_id
_entity_poly.type
_entity_poly.pdbx_seq_one_letter_code
_entity_poly.pdbx_strand_id
1 'polypeptide(L)'
;MTWHWHLLFFIGWISVGIISSSFPTLNISFLFFPLIPIFWVSVPIFFAGKAFVYSSHHGSSLFSAFINAIIGFSHYPKFLWSRRLTLKLPSNDIQTILKESVNITKVSAPDSLFCPFCNIEIPQALRLVSGENITTTKRPIQCPRCGLRFDCCRYCQNYEVSGGQGWMHENSRGKCKVIKEVQNIDTLCDPSMANRLRDMGWDSLYTGLSIPDNFTPPDRCRQFMLDGEKAKIDHIPGMGKIRILLMKLQNKLD
;
A
#
# COMPACT_ATOMS: atom_id res chain seq x y z
N MET A 1 5.94 17.92 3.09
CA MET A 1 5.62 18.73 1.90
C MET A 1 5.70 17.84 0.69
N THR A 2 4.74 17.95 -0.23
CA THR A 2 4.74 17.23 -1.50
C THR A 2 5.14 18.19 -2.62
N TRP A 3 5.56 17.67 -3.78
CA TRP A 3 5.91 18.48 -4.96
C TRP A 3 4.84 19.52 -5.35
N HIS A 4 3.55 19.19 -5.14
CA HIS A 4 2.44 20.10 -5.43
C HIS A 4 2.49 21.38 -4.57
N TRP A 5 2.86 21.25 -3.30
CA TRP A 5 3.08 22.41 -2.43
C TRP A 5 4.27 23.23 -2.89
N HIS A 6 5.28 22.59 -3.50
CA HIS A 6 6.40 23.32 -4.06
C HIS A 6 5.98 24.14 -5.31
N LEU A 7 5.20 23.54 -6.20
CA LEU A 7 4.73 24.21 -7.40
C LEU A 7 3.75 25.35 -7.08
N LEU A 8 2.77 25.11 -6.22
CA LEU A 8 1.76 26.12 -5.84
C LEU A 8 2.38 27.32 -5.15
N PHE A 9 3.36 27.10 -4.28
CA PHE A 9 4.08 28.18 -3.63
C PHE A 9 4.92 28.98 -4.62
N PHE A 10 5.63 28.33 -5.54
CA PHE A 10 6.41 29.01 -6.58
C PHE A 10 5.52 29.89 -7.47
N ILE A 11 4.38 29.37 -7.93
CA ILE A 11 3.40 30.13 -8.72
C ILE A 11 2.83 31.29 -7.90
N GLY A 12 2.41 31.04 -6.65
CA GLY A 12 1.89 32.08 -5.76
C GLY A 12 2.90 33.20 -5.48
N TRP A 13 4.17 32.85 -5.28
CA TRP A 13 5.25 33.82 -5.08
C TRP A 13 5.52 34.66 -6.34
N ILE A 14 5.53 34.05 -7.53
CA ILE A 14 5.62 34.78 -8.80
C ILE A 14 4.42 35.72 -8.96
N SER A 15 3.19 35.26 -8.68
CA SER A 15 1.99 36.09 -8.77
C SER A 15 2.05 37.29 -7.83
N VAL A 16 2.50 37.10 -6.58
CA VAL A 16 2.70 38.21 -5.61
C VAL A 16 3.77 39.18 -6.09
N GLY A 17 4.86 38.69 -6.69
CA GLY A 17 5.89 39.53 -7.29
C GLY A 17 5.37 40.38 -8.45
N ILE A 18 4.56 39.80 -9.33
CA ILE A 18 3.92 40.51 -10.44
C ILE A 18 2.97 41.60 -9.91
N ILE A 19 2.11 41.27 -8.94
CA ILE A 19 1.17 42.23 -8.33
C ILE A 19 1.92 43.37 -7.62
N SER A 20 2.97 43.04 -6.86
CA SER A 20 3.79 44.05 -6.17
C SER A 20 4.52 44.98 -7.13
N SER A 21 4.90 44.50 -8.32
CA SER A 21 5.50 45.32 -9.38
C SER A 21 4.47 46.27 -10.01
N SER A 22 3.20 45.85 -10.07
CA SER A 22 2.11 46.68 -10.61
C SER A 22 1.57 47.74 -9.63
N PHE A 23 1.80 47.60 -8.31
CA PHE A 23 1.27 48.52 -7.29
C PHE A 23 2.37 48.94 -6.28
N PRO A 24 3.24 49.91 -6.63
CA PRO A 24 4.43 50.27 -5.85
C PRO A 24 4.16 51.01 -4.53
N THR A 25 2.92 51.37 -4.22
CA THR A 25 2.55 52.13 -3.01
C THR A 25 2.44 51.28 -1.75
N LEU A 26 2.40 49.95 -1.88
CA LEU A 26 2.37 48.99 -0.76
C LEU A 26 3.81 48.53 -0.44
N ASN A 27 4.47 49.24 0.50
CA ASN A 27 5.84 48.98 0.95
C ASN A 27 6.00 47.70 1.82
N ILE A 28 5.17 46.69 1.59
CA ILE A 28 5.17 45.38 2.30
C ILE A 28 6.16 44.40 1.62
N SER A 29 6.63 44.71 0.42
CA SER A 29 7.35 43.79 -0.45
C SER A 29 8.82 43.53 -0.05
N PHE A 30 9.53 44.51 0.51
CA PHE A 30 10.99 44.45 0.58
C PHE A 30 11.56 43.40 1.55
N LEU A 31 10.86 43.10 2.65
CA LEU A 31 11.32 42.12 3.66
C LEU A 31 10.72 40.72 3.43
N PHE A 32 9.46 40.63 3.03
CA PHE A 32 8.79 39.33 2.86
C PHE A 32 9.17 38.64 1.54
N PHE A 33 9.49 39.39 0.50
CA PHE A 33 9.77 38.82 -0.83
C PHE A 33 11.05 37.95 -0.88
N PRO A 34 12.18 38.30 -0.23
CA PRO A 34 13.37 37.42 -0.21
C PRO A 34 13.36 36.39 0.93
N LEU A 35 12.77 36.68 2.10
CA LEU A 35 12.85 35.79 3.26
C LEU A 35 12.05 34.49 3.08
N ILE A 36 10.88 34.56 2.45
CA ILE A 36 10.02 33.38 2.28
C ILE A 36 10.65 32.36 1.30
N PRO A 37 11.21 32.74 0.13
CA PRO A 37 11.98 31.84 -0.73
C PRO A 37 13.20 31.23 -0.04
N ILE A 38 13.94 32.02 0.76
CA ILE A 38 15.12 31.53 1.48
C ILE A 38 14.71 30.43 2.47
N PHE A 39 13.66 30.66 3.27
CA PHE A 39 13.15 29.65 4.21
C PHE A 39 12.61 28.42 3.48
N TRP A 40 11.94 28.63 2.35
CA TRP A 40 11.32 27.57 1.58
C TRP A 40 12.31 26.70 0.80
N VAL A 41 13.47 27.24 0.44
CA VAL A 41 14.58 26.48 -0.16
C VAL A 41 15.45 25.83 0.93
N SER A 42 15.68 26.51 2.05
CA SER A 42 16.57 26.01 3.12
C SER A 42 16.02 24.76 3.81
N VAL A 43 14.71 24.68 4.05
CA VAL A 43 14.08 23.51 4.70
C VAL A 43 14.20 22.23 3.85
N PRO A 44 13.85 22.22 2.56
CA PRO A 44 14.11 21.08 1.66
C PRO A 44 15.59 20.75 1.51
N ILE A 45 16.49 21.74 1.42
CA ILE A 45 17.94 21.51 1.38
C ILE A 45 18.40 20.79 2.65
N PHE A 46 17.90 21.19 3.82
CA PHE A 46 18.20 20.54 5.08
C PHE A 46 17.77 19.06 5.07
N PHE A 47 16.55 18.76 4.60
CA PHE A 47 16.07 17.38 4.48
C PHE A 47 16.82 16.57 3.41
N ALA A 48 17.21 17.19 2.31
CA ALA A 48 18.07 16.60 1.28
C ALA A 48 19.44 16.23 1.86
N GLY A 49 20.06 17.15 2.61
CA GLY A 49 21.32 16.93 3.32
C GLY A 49 21.21 15.78 4.32
N LYS A 50 20.13 15.74 5.12
CA LYS A 50 19.86 14.61 6.02
C LYS A 50 19.73 13.28 5.27
N ALA A 51 19.00 13.25 4.16
CA ALA A 51 18.82 12.04 3.36
C ALA A 51 20.15 11.57 2.72
N PHE A 52 20.97 12.52 2.25
CA PHE A 52 22.30 12.25 1.70
C PHE A 52 23.23 11.65 2.75
N VAL A 53 23.44 12.35 3.87
CA VAL A 53 24.34 11.94 4.95
C VAL A 53 23.93 10.58 5.50
N TYR A 54 22.63 10.39 5.75
CA TYR A 54 22.11 9.11 6.22
C TYR A 54 22.39 7.98 5.21
N SER A 55 22.15 8.20 3.92
CA SER A 55 22.37 7.19 2.89
C SER A 55 23.85 6.81 2.77
N SER A 56 24.74 7.80 2.80
CA SER A 56 26.19 7.62 2.70
C SER A 56 26.74 6.84 3.89
N HIS A 57 26.28 7.13 5.11
CA HIS A 57 26.70 6.40 6.32
C HIS A 57 26.25 4.93 6.31
N HIS A 58 25.16 4.60 5.59
CA HIS A 58 24.59 3.25 5.52
C HIS A 58 24.96 2.50 4.23
N GLY A 59 26.15 2.78 3.69
CA GLY A 59 26.77 2.01 2.63
C GLY A 59 26.17 2.22 1.24
N SER A 60 25.45 3.33 1.01
CA SER A 60 25.01 3.71 -0.34
C SER A 60 26.18 4.25 -1.15
N SER A 61 26.20 4.00 -2.46
CA SER A 61 27.13 4.71 -3.36
C SER A 61 26.82 6.21 -3.38
N LEU A 62 27.82 7.04 -3.72
CA LEU A 62 27.66 8.50 -3.82
C LEU A 62 26.50 8.90 -4.73
N PHE A 63 26.37 8.24 -5.89
CA PHE A 63 25.26 8.49 -6.81
C PHE A 63 23.91 8.12 -6.18
N SER A 64 23.81 6.97 -5.51
CA SER A 64 22.58 6.56 -4.84
C SER A 64 22.20 7.50 -3.69
N ALA A 65 23.18 7.96 -2.91
CA ALA A 65 22.97 8.94 -1.85
C ALA A 65 22.48 10.28 -2.42
N PHE A 66 23.02 10.73 -3.55
CA PHE A 66 22.56 11.93 -4.26
C PHE A 66 21.11 11.80 -4.75
N ILE A 67 20.75 10.66 -5.35
CA ILE A 67 19.35 10.39 -5.74
C ILE A 67 18.42 10.41 -4.51
N ASN A 68 18.85 9.84 -3.39
CA ASN A 68 18.08 9.90 -2.15
C ASN A 68 17.98 11.32 -1.59
N ALA A 69 18.99 12.16 -1.78
CA ALA A 69 18.96 13.59 -1.44
C ALA A 69 17.89 14.33 -2.25
N ILE A 70 17.82 14.10 -3.57
CA ILE A 70 16.78 14.67 -4.44
C ILE A 70 15.38 14.21 -3.99
N ILE A 71 15.22 12.93 -3.64
CA ILE A 71 13.95 12.43 -3.10
C ILE A 71 13.63 13.10 -1.76
N GLY A 72 14.64 13.28 -0.89
CA GLY A 72 14.51 13.97 0.39
C GLY A 72 14.08 15.43 0.25
N PHE A 73 14.66 16.13 -0.73
CA PHE A 73 14.32 17.50 -1.11
C PHE A 73 12.84 17.61 -1.48
N SER A 74 12.37 16.77 -2.41
CA SER A 74 11.01 16.89 -2.95
C SER A 74 9.94 16.24 -2.08
N HIS A 75 10.27 15.16 -1.36
CA HIS A 75 9.32 14.39 -0.56
C HIS A 75 10.02 13.57 0.53
N TYR A 76 10.49 14.24 1.59
CA TYR A 76 11.19 13.60 2.71
C TYR A 76 10.49 12.36 3.32
N PRO A 77 9.15 12.32 3.51
CA PRO A 77 8.49 11.12 4.03
C PRO A 77 8.65 9.88 3.12
N LYS A 78 8.85 10.07 1.81
CA LYS A 78 9.07 8.98 0.86
C LYS A 78 10.48 8.43 1.01
N PHE A 79 11.45 9.29 1.29
CA PHE A 79 12.78 8.83 1.69
C PHE A 79 12.70 8.00 2.97
N LEU A 80 12.07 8.52 4.04
CA LEU A 80 11.99 7.86 5.36
C LEU A 80 11.32 6.47 5.33
N TRP A 81 10.25 6.30 4.55
CA TRP A 81 9.41 5.10 4.62
C TRP A 81 9.47 4.21 3.38
N SER A 82 10.35 4.52 2.42
CA SER A 82 10.58 3.68 1.27
C SER A 82 12.07 3.47 1.00
N ARG A 83 12.84 4.54 0.83
CA ARG A 83 14.27 4.43 0.50
C ARG A 83 15.12 4.02 1.71
N ARG A 84 14.92 4.66 2.86
CA ARG A 84 15.64 4.38 4.11
C ARG A 84 15.58 2.90 4.48
N LEU A 85 14.42 2.27 4.29
CA LEU A 85 14.18 0.86 4.64
C LEU A 85 14.93 -0.14 3.75
N THR A 86 15.41 0.29 2.57
CA THR A 86 16.16 -0.56 1.64
C THR A 86 17.68 -0.54 1.88
N LEU A 87 18.15 0.32 2.79
CA LEU A 87 19.56 0.46 3.11
C LEU A 87 20.08 -0.71 3.97
N LYS A 88 21.41 -0.84 4.04
CA LYS A 88 22.06 -1.76 4.97
C LYS A 88 22.08 -1.14 6.36
N LEU A 89 21.10 -1.52 7.18
CA LEU A 89 20.88 -0.96 8.50
C LEU A 89 21.44 -1.90 9.60
N PRO A 90 22.11 -1.36 10.63
CA PRO A 90 22.48 -2.13 11.82
C PRO A 90 21.23 -2.43 12.68
N SER A 91 21.32 -3.44 13.55
CA SER A 91 20.17 -3.93 14.34
C SER A 91 19.52 -2.86 15.23
N ASN A 92 20.31 -1.93 15.78
CA ASN A 92 19.79 -0.83 16.61
C ASN A 92 18.88 0.14 15.82
N ASP A 93 19.27 0.45 14.59
CA ASP A 93 18.49 1.34 13.72
C ASP A 93 17.22 0.65 13.25
N ILE A 94 17.28 -0.66 12.98
CA ILE A 94 16.11 -1.46 12.67
C ILE A 94 15.09 -1.39 13.81
N GLN A 95 15.52 -1.63 15.06
CA GLN A 95 14.62 -1.54 16.22
C GLN A 95 13.99 -0.15 16.36
N THR A 96 14.76 0.91 16.12
CA THR A 96 14.26 2.29 16.16
C THR A 96 13.20 2.53 15.09
N ILE A 97 13.45 2.10 13.85
CA ILE A 97 12.51 2.20 12.73
C ILE A 97 11.23 1.41 13.00
N LEU A 98 11.35 0.20 13.58
CA LEU A 98 10.19 -0.62 13.93
C LEU A 98 9.32 0.06 15.00
N LYS A 99 9.92 0.67 16.03
CA LYS A 99 9.20 1.48 17.02
C LYS A 99 8.50 2.69 16.39
N GLU A 100 9.17 3.40 15.48
CA GLU A 100 8.56 4.52 14.74
C GLU A 100 7.39 4.06 13.84
N SER A 101 7.45 2.84 13.32
CA SER A 101 6.50 2.34 12.32
C SER A 101 5.06 2.24 12.83
N VAL A 102 4.88 2.08 14.15
CA VAL A 102 3.58 2.04 14.84
C VAL A 102 2.73 3.26 14.49
N ASN A 103 3.36 4.43 14.31
CA ASN A 103 2.64 5.66 13.97
C ASN A 103 1.93 5.60 12.61
N ILE A 104 2.42 4.76 11.69
CA ILE A 104 1.94 4.62 10.31
C ILE A 104 1.12 3.36 10.14
N THR A 105 1.61 2.23 10.63
CA THR A 105 0.92 0.94 10.51
C THR A 105 -0.23 0.82 11.50
N LYS A 106 -0.22 1.64 12.56
CA LYS A 106 -1.13 1.64 13.71
C LYS A 106 -1.05 0.40 14.60
N VAL A 107 -0.33 -0.65 14.18
CA VAL A 107 -0.10 -1.91 14.90
C VAL A 107 1.21 -1.87 15.67
N SER A 108 1.30 -2.68 16.73
CA SER A 108 2.49 -2.84 17.56
C SER A 108 3.70 -3.40 16.80
N ALA A 109 3.47 -4.31 15.84
CA ALA A 109 4.51 -4.89 15.00
C ALA A 109 4.08 -5.03 13.53
N PRO A 110 5.01 -4.95 12.55
CA PRO A 110 4.67 -5.00 11.12
C PRO A 110 3.95 -6.27 10.66
N ASP A 111 4.13 -7.38 11.35
CA ASP A 111 3.49 -8.68 11.11
C ASP A 111 2.13 -8.84 11.82
N SER A 112 1.68 -7.86 12.61
CA SER A 112 0.42 -7.90 13.35
C SER A 112 -0.75 -7.32 12.57
N LEU A 113 -2.00 -7.65 12.89
CA LEU A 113 -3.16 -7.24 12.08
C LEU A 113 -4.30 -6.69 12.93
N PHE A 114 -4.89 -5.55 12.55
CA PHE A 114 -6.16 -5.13 13.17
C PHE A 114 -7.35 -5.81 12.53
N CYS A 115 -8.27 -6.25 13.39
CA CYS A 115 -9.59 -6.63 12.94
C CYS A 115 -10.43 -5.41 12.54
N PRO A 116 -10.99 -5.37 11.33
CA PRO A 116 -11.73 -4.21 10.86
C PRO A 116 -13.08 -4.00 11.57
N PHE A 117 -13.63 -5.04 12.21
CA PHE A 117 -14.92 -4.95 12.89
C PHE A 117 -14.80 -4.61 14.37
N CYS A 118 -13.80 -5.17 15.06
CA CYS A 118 -13.68 -5.00 16.52
C CYS A 118 -12.41 -4.28 16.96
N ASN A 119 -11.56 -3.85 16.02
CA ASN A 119 -10.32 -3.10 16.23
C ASN A 119 -9.38 -3.72 17.26
N ILE A 120 -9.39 -5.05 17.38
CA ILE A 120 -8.40 -5.79 18.17
C ILE A 120 -7.23 -6.18 17.29
N GLU A 121 -6.03 -6.01 17.84
CA GLU A 121 -4.79 -6.43 17.22
C GLU A 121 -4.58 -7.94 17.38
N ILE A 122 -4.20 -8.58 16.28
CA ILE A 122 -3.89 -9.99 16.18
C ILE A 122 -2.37 -10.06 15.93
N PRO A 123 -1.56 -10.42 16.95
CA PRO A 123 -0.12 -10.47 16.81
C PRO A 123 0.30 -11.61 15.86
N GLN A 124 1.43 -11.43 15.16
CA GLN A 124 2.04 -12.45 14.29
C GLN A 124 1.04 -13.07 13.29
N ALA A 125 0.14 -12.27 12.75
CA ALA A 125 -0.88 -12.72 11.82
C ALA A 125 -0.36 -12.85 10.39
N LEU A 126 0.67 -12.08 10.03
CA LEU A 126 1.16 -11.93 8.67
C LEU A 126 2.57 -12.51 8.54
N ARG A 127 2.88 -13.06 7.37
CA ARG A 127 4.23 -13.45 6.98
C ARG A 127 4.50 -13.10 5.53
N LEU A 128 5.78 -12.99 5.18
CA LEU A 128 6.21 -12.79 3.81
C LEU A 128 6.30 -14.13 3.06
N VAL A 129 5.81 -14.15 1.82
CA VAL A 129 6.03 -15.21 0.84
C VAL A 129 6.86 -14.61 -0.29
N SER A 130 7.89 -15.34 -0.71
CA SER A 130 8.83 -14.94 -1.77
C SER A 130 9.47 -13.55 -1.57
N GLY A 131 9.40 -13.00 -0.35
CA GLY A 131 9.90 -11.66 -0.03
C GLY A 131 9.11 -10.50 -0.64
N GLU A 132 8.02 -10.73 -1.36
CA GLU A 132 7.29 -9.65 -2.06
C GLU A 132 5.79 -9.64 -1.78
N ASN A 133 5.24 -10.78 -1.34
CA ASN A 133 3.83 -10.91 -1.04
C ASN A 133 3.61 -11.15 0.45
N ILE A 134 2.48 -10.64 0.96
CA ILE A 134 2.04 -10.89 2.32
C ILE A 134 1.02 -12.03 2.30
N THR A 135 1.15 -12.99 3.19
CA THR A 135 0.13 -14.01 3.45
C THR A 135 -0.10 -14.14 4.96
N THR A 136 -1.06 -14.96 5.35
CA THR A 136 -1.30 -15.29 6.75
C THR A 136 -0.28 -16.31 7.29
N THR A 137 0.11 -16.19 8.55
CA THR A 137 1.02 -17.15 9.21
C THR A 137 0.41 -18.56 9.28
N LYS A 138 -0.84 -18.65 9.72
CA LYS A 138 -1.64 -19.89 9.77
C LYS A 138 -2.92 -19.74 8.96
N ARG A 139 -3.62 -20.86 8.74
CA ARG A 139 -4.98 -20.87 8.19
C ARG A 139 -5.82 -21.88 8.97
N PRO A 140 -6.99 -21.50 9.51
CA PRO A 140 -7.58 -20.16 9.46
C PRO A 140 -6.89 -19.16 10.41
N ILE A 141 -6.90 -17.86 10.06
CA ILE A 141 -6.67 -16.79 11.04
C ILE A 141 -8.00 -16.17 11.39
N GLN A 142 -8.39 -16.33 12.65
CA GLN A 142 -9.62 -15.78 13.19
C GLN A 142 -9.31 -14.66 14.18
N CYS A 143 -10.13 -13.62 14.18
CA CYS A 143 -10.12 -12.63 15.24
C CYS A 143 -10.54 -13.29 16.56
N PRO A 144 -9.76 -13.13 17.65
CA PRO A 144 -10.09 -13.74 18.93
C PRO A 144 -11.37 -13.20 19.57
N ARG A 145 -11.87 -12.03 19.14
CA ARG A 145 -13.08 -11.41 19.71
C ARG A 145 -14.34 -11.62 18.88
N CYS A 146 -14.29 -11.37 17.57
CA CYS A 146 -15.47 -11.48 16.70
C CYS A 146 -15.49 -12.73 15.82
N GLY A 147 -14.43 -13.55 15.83
CA GLY A 147 -14.34 -14.76 15.01
C GLY A 147 -14.12 -14.52 13.52
N LEU A 148 -14.00 -13.27 13.05
CA LEU A 148 -13.78 -12.96 11.63
C LEU A 148 -12.56 -13.71 11.10
N ARG A 149 -12.73 -14.40 9.97
CA ARG A 149 -11.66 -15.05 9.21
C ARG A 149 -10.98 -14.08 8.23
N PHE A 150 -9.65 -13.97 8.29
CA PHE A 150 -8.86 -13.06 7.44
C PHE A 150 -8.26 -13.72 6.19
N ASP A 151 -8.08 -15.03 6.19
CA ASP A 151 -7.61 -15.80 5.04
C ASP A 151 -8.74 -16.11 4.03
N CYS A 152 -9.78 -15.27 3.98
CA CYS A 152 -10.93 -15.42 3.10
C CYS A 152 -10.68 -14.88 1.68
N CYS A 153 -11.47 -15.33 0.71
CA CYS A 153 -11.29 -14.94 -0.69
C CYS A 153 -11.43 -13.44 -0.93
N ARG A 154 -12.28 -12.75 -0.15
CA ARG A 154 -12.47 -11.28 -0.20
C ARG A 154 -11.16 -10.51 -0.14
N TYR A 155 -10.19 -10.94 0.68
CA TYR A 155 -8.90 -10.27 0.82
C TYR A 155 -7.79 -10.84 -0.06
N CYS A 156 -8.11 -11.79 -0.95
CA CYS A 156 -7.12 -12.48 -1.76
C CYS A 156 -6.87 -11.77 -3.11
N GLN A 157 -5.61 -11.62 -3.51
CA GLN A 157 -5.24 -11.07 -4.83
C GLN A 157 -5.75 -11.96 -5.99
N ASN A 158 -5.87 -13.26 -5.74
CA ASN A 158 -6.31 -14.25 -6.71
C ASN A 158 -7.83 -14.33 -6.86
N TYR A 159 -8.59 -13.66 -5.97
CA TYR A 159 -10.03 -13.56 -6.08
C TYR A 159 -10.41 -12.50 -7.12
N GLU A 160 -11.34 -12.82 -7.99
CA GLU A 160 -11.92 -11.91 -8.97
C GLU A 160 -13.41 -11.80 -8.66
N VAL A 161 -13.89 -10.58 -8.38
CA VAL A 161 -15.30 -10.33 -8.11
C VAL A 161 -16.07 -10.54 -9.41
N SER A 162 -17.20 -11.25 -9.34
CA SER A 162 -18.11 -11.39 -10.48
C SER A 162 -18.92 -10.10 -10.62
N GLY A 163 -18.48 -9.19 -11.49
CA GLY A 163 -19.15 -7.91 -11.71
C GLY A 163 -20.05 -7.93 -12.96
N GLY A 164 -21.37 -7.91 -12.75
CA GLY A 164 -22.32 -7.41 -13.74
C GLY A 164 -22.25 -5.87 -13.80
N GLN A 165 -22.45 -5.30 -14.99
CA GLN A 165 -22.56 -3.85 -15.19
C GLN A 165 -23.87 -3.35 -14.54
N GLY A 166 -23.82 -2.96 -13.26
CA GLY A 166 -24.97 -2.41 -12.55
C GLY A 166 -24.52 -1.52 -11.39
N TRP A 167 -25.34 -0.51 -11.07
CA TRP A 167 -25.08 0.49 -10.02
C TRP A 167 -25.09 -0.08 -8.58
N MET A 168 -25.26 -1.40 -8.44
CA MET A 168 -25.08 -2.14 -7.19
C MET A 168 -24.12 -3.32 -7.45
N HIS A 169 -22.91 -3.21 -6.91
CA HIS A 169 -21.93 -4.29 -6.97
C HIS A 169 -22.20 -5.30 -5.86
N GLU A 170 -22.77 -6.45 -6.23
CA GLU A 170 -22.84 -7.59 -5.32
C GLU A 170 -21.45 -8.24 -5.24
N ASN A 171 -20.67 -7.86 -4.23
CA ASN A 171 -19.28 -8.33 -4.08
C ASN A 171 -19.18 -9.73 -3.45
N SER A 172 -20.32 -10.36 -3.13
CA SER A 172 -20.44 -11.63 -2.41
C SER A 172 -19.87 -12.82 -3.20
N ARG A 173 -19.98 -12.77 -4.53
CA ARG A 173 -19.61 -13.86 -5.44
C ARG A 173 -18.45 -13.48 -6.35
N GLY A 174 -17.72 -14.50 -6.77
CA GLY A 174 -16.55 -14.32 -7.62
C GLY A 174 -15.98 -15.64 -8.09
N LYS A 175 -14.73 -15.60 -8.55
CA LYS A 175 -13.98 -16.79 -8.93
C LYS A 175 -12.52 -16.68 -8.52
N CYS A 176 -11.87 -17.83 -8.34
CA CYS A 176 -10.44 -17.90 -8.13
C CYS A 176 -9.72 -17.95 -9.49
N LYS A 177 -8.75 -17.05 -9.72
CA LYS A 177 -7.96 -17.03 -10.96
C LYS A 177 -6.94 -18.18 -11.04
N VAL A 178 -6.54 -18.73 -9.90
CA VAL A 178 -5.46 -19.72 -9.81
C VAL A 178 -5.98 -21.15 -9.79
N ILE A 179 -7.01 -21.42 -8.98
CA ILE A 179 -7.64 -22.75 -8.93
C ILE A 179 -8.61 -22.82 -10.10
N LYS A 180 -8.37 -23.73 -11.03
CA LYS A 180 -9.25 -23.98 -12.18
C LYS A 180 -9.87 -25.37 -12.09
N GLU A 181 -11.10 -25.49 -12.55
CA GLU A 181 -11.82 -26.76 -12.61
C GLU A 181 -12.86 -26.75 -13.74
N VAL A 182 -13.29 -27.94 -14.14
CA VAL A 182 -14.37 -28.12 -15.11
C VAL A 182 -15.69 -27.81 -14.42
N GLN A 183 -16.39 -26.78 -14.89
CA GLN A 183 -17.65 -26.31 -14.31
C GLN A 183 -18.75 -26.34 -15.37
N ASN A 184 -19.97 -26.65 -14.95
CA ASN A 184 -21.13 -26.65 -15.82
C ASN A 184 -21.47 -25.21 -16.26
N ILE A 185 -21.76 -25.02 -17.55
CA ILE A 185 -22.04 -23.71 -18.12
C ILE A 185 -23.27 -23.01 -17.52
N ASP A 186 -24.29 -23.76 -17.08
CA ASP A 186 -25.50 -23.20 -16.45
C ASP A 186 -25.20 -22.57 -15.09
N THR A 187 -24.15 -23.05 -14.41
CA THR A 187 -23.73 -22.50 -13.12
C THR A 187 -22.82 -21.28 -13.27
N LEU A 188 -22.14 -21.16 -14.41
CA LEU A 188 -21.11 -20.16 -14.66
C LEU A 188 -21.63 -18.93 -15.41
N CYS A 189 -22.51 -19.15 -16.38
CA CYS A 189 -22.90 -18.17 -17.37
C CYS A 189 -24.35 -17.70 -17.17
N ASP A 190 -24.64 -16.48 -17.63
CA ASP A 190 -26.01 -16.04 -17.86
C ASP A 190 -26.74 -17.01 -18.80
N PRO A 191 -28.05 -17.29 -18.61
CA PRO A 191 -28.80 -18.24 -19.43
C PRO A 191 -28.65 -18.04 -20.94
N SER A 192 -28.57 -16.78 -21.41
CA SER A 192 -28.37 -16.48 -22.84
C SER A 192 -27.00 -16.97 -23.34
N MET A 193 -25.95 -16.73 -22.56
CA MET A 193 -24.61 -17.22 -22.88
C MET A 193 -24.51 -18.75 -22.76
N ALA A 194 -25.12 -19.33 -21.74
CA ALA A 194 -25.17 -20.79 -21.57
C ALA A 194 -25.85 -21.48 -22.75
N ASN A 195 -26.99 -20.95 -23.24
CA ASN A 195 -27.66 -21.46 -24.45
C ASN A 195 -26.73 -21.40 -25.67
N ARG A 196 -26.06 -20.27 -25.90
CA ARG A 196 -25.10 -20.14 -27.02
C ARG A 196 -23.96 -21.14 -26.93
N LEU A 197 -23.45 -21.40 -25.72
CA LEU A 197 -22.39 -22.40 -25.51
C LEU A 197 -22.89 -23.82 -25.81
N ARG A 198 -24.11 -24.16 -25.38
CA ARG A 198 -24.77 -25.43 -25.75
C ARG A 198 -24.93 -25.59 -27.24
N ASP A 199 -25.40 -24.56 -27.94
CA ASP A 199 -25.59 -24.59 -29.39
C ASP A 199 -24.26 -24.85 -30.13
N MET A 200 -23.13 -24.48 -29.51
CA MET A 200 -21.78 -24.77 -30.00
C MET A 200 -21.23 -26.13 -29.52
N GLY A 201 -22.01 -26.94 -28.81
CA GLY A 201 -21.63 -28.25 -28.30
C GLY A 201 -20.84 -28.24 -26.99
N TRP A 202 -20.89 -27.16 -26.20
CA TRP A 202 -20.21 -27.06 -24.91
C TRP A 202 -21.19 -27.23 -23.75
N ASP A 203 -20.96 -28.22 -22.89
CA ASP A 203 -21.72 -28.43 -21.64
C ASP A 203 -20.95 -28.00 -20.38
N SER A 204 -19.64 -27.81 -20.51
CA SER A 204 -18.76 -27.41 -19.42
C SER A 204 -17.57 -26.59 -19.90
N LEU A 205 -17.00 -25.79 -19.00
CA LEU A 205 -15.82 -24.97 -19.26
C LEU A 205 -14.75 -25.20 -18.20
N TYR A 206 -13.49 -25.29 -18.64
CA TYR A 206 -12.34 -25.27 -17.74
C TYR A 206 -11.96 -23.82 -17.40
N THR A 207 -12.39 -23.36 -16.24
CA THR A 207 -12.28 -21.94 -15.83
C THR A 207 -11.97 -21.82 -14.35
N GLY A 208 -11.76 -20.59 -13.87
CA GLY A 208 -11.50 -20.31 -12.46
C GLY A 208 -12.65 -20.79 -11.58
N LEU A 209 -12.32 -21.48 -10.48
CA LEU A 209 -13.27 -22.04 -9.52
C LEU A 209 -14.23 -20.95 -9.02
N SER A 210 -15.53 -21.14 -9.22
CA SER A 210 -16.57 -20.25 -8.72
C SER A 210 -16.58 -20.26 -7.18
N ILE A 211 -16.64 -19.08 -6.59
CA ILE A 211 -16.67 -18.85 -5.15
C ILE A 211 -18.04 -18.24 -4.84
N PRO A 212 -18.97 -19.03 -4.24
CA PRO A 212 -20.32 -18.57 -3.96
C PRO A 212 -20.40 -17.58 -2.81
N ASP A 213 -19.41 -17.61 -1.91
CA ASP A 213 -19.27 -16.70 -0.78
C ASP A 213 -17.80 -16.29 -0.61
N ASN A 214 -17.52 -14.99 -0.68
CA ASN A 214 -16.18 -14.44 -0.56
C ASN A 214 -15.56 -14.57 0.84
N PHE A 215 -16.34 -14.90 1.88
CA PHE A 215 -15.85 -15.09 3.24
C PHE A 215 -15.26 -16.49 3.47
N THR A 216 -15.54 -17.43 2.56
CA THR A 216 -15.11 -18.82 2.71
C THR A 216 -14.14 -19.22 1.59
N PRO A 217 -12.85 -19.46 1.90
CA PRO A 217 -11.93 -19.98 0.91
C PRO A 217 -12.20 -21.45 0.60
N PRO A 218 -11.90 -21.93 -0.62
CA PRO A 218 -11.97 -23.35 -0.95
C PRO A 218 -11.06 -24.20 -0.06
N ASP A 219 -11.48 -25.40 0.30
CA ASP A 219 -10.74 -26.29 1.23
C ASP A 219 -9.30 -26.58 0.79
N ARG A 220 -9.10 -26.71 -0.52
CA ARG A 220 -7.78 -26.96 -1.13
C ARG A 220 -6.94 -25.71 -1.41
N CYS A 221 -7.39 -24.52 -0.99
CA CYS A 221 -6.73 -23.26 -1.32
C CYS A 221 -5.43 -23.05 -0.53
N ARG A 222 -4.29 -23.25 -1.20
CA ARG A 222 -2.96 -22.92 -0.67
C ARG A 222 -2.44 -21.57 -1.15
N GLN A 223 -3.11 -20.96 -2.13
CA GLN A 223 -2.61 -19.82 -2.91
C GLN A 223 -3.08 -18.45 -2.40
N PHE A 224 -3.58 -18.33 -1.16
CA PHE A 224 -4.00 -17.03 -0.66
C PHE A 224 -2.81 -16.07 -0.49
N MET A 225 -2.94 -14.89 -1.08
CA MET A 225 -2.03 -13.76 -0.99
C MET A 225 -2.87 -12.54 -0.66
N LEU A 226 -2.50 -11.83 0.39
CA LEU A 226 -3.25 -10.70 0.88
C LEU A 226 -3.16 -9.54 -0.13
N ASP A 227 -4.31 -9.05 -0.56
CA ASP A 227 -4.44 -7.91 -1.45
C ASP A 227 -4.58 -6.63 -0.63
N GLY A 228 -3.59 -5.76 -0.73
CA GLY A 228 -3.56 -4.54 0.05
C GLY A 228 -4.65 -3.54 -0.35
N GLU A 229 -5.09 -3.50 -1.59
CA GLU A 229 -6.16 -2.59 -2.01
C GLU A 229 -7.52 -3.09 -1.54
N LYS A 230 -7.78 -4.40 -1.62
CA LYS A 230 -9.02 -4.97 -1.07
C LYS A 230 -9.09 -4.88 0.44
N ALA A 231 -7.97 -5.08 1.12
CA ALA A 231 -7.87 -4.94 2.57
C ALA A 231 -8.16 -3.49 3.02
N LYS A 232 -7.73 -2.48 2.24
CA LYS A 232 -8.01 -1.06 2.54
C LYS A 232 -9.49 -0.71 2.50
N ILE A 233 -10.29 -1.34 1.63
CA ILE A 233 -11.74 -1.11 1.56
C ILE A 233 -12.38 -1.35 2.92
N ASP A 234 -11.94 -2.42 3.60
CA ASP A 234 -12.40 -2.75 4.95
C ASP A 234 -11.51 -2.13 6.04
N HIS A 235 -10.78 -1.05 5.73
CA HIS A 235 -10.03 -0.26 6.72
C HIS A 235 -8.92 -1.04 7.44
N ILE A 236 -8.43 -2.12 6.83
CA ILE A 236 -7.29 -2.88 7.35
C ILE A 236 -6.01 -2.09 7.03
N PRO A 237 -5.24 -1.63 8.04
CA PRO A 237 -4.17 -0.69 7.82
C PRO A 237 -2.96 -1.30 7.10
N GLY A 238 -2.31 -0.46 6.28
CA GLY A 238 -0.89 -0.58 6.00
C GLY A 238 -0.43 -1.68 5.05
N MET A 239 -1.28 -2.38 4.30
CA MET A 239 -0.88 -3.56 3.49
C MET A 239 -0.08 -3.31 2.21
N GLY A 240 0.58 -2.15 2.10
CA GLY A 240 1.35 -1.77 0.91
C GLY A 240 2.83 -2.19 0.97
N LYS A 241 3.60 -1.69 -0.01
CA LYS A 241 5.05 -1.92 -0.13
C LYS A 241 5.85 -1.56 1.13
N ILE A 242 5.42 -0.53 1.85
CA ILE A 242 6.08 -0.07 3.08
C ILE A 242 6.06 -1.20 4.13
N ARG A 243 4.93 -1.88 4.31
CA ARG A 243 4.79 -2.96 5.28
C ARG A 243 5.62 -4.19 4.92
N ILE A 244 5.71 -4.51 3.63
CA ILE A 244 6.64 -5.56 3.16
C ILE A 244 8.08 -5.22 3.56
N LEU A 245 8.52 -3.98 3.36
CA LEU A 245 9.86 -3.55 3.74
C LEU A 245 10.08 -3.61 5.26
N LEU A 246 9.10 -3.18 6.06
CA LEU A 246 9.17 -3.28 7.52
C LEU A 246 9.24 -4.73 8.01
N MET A 247 8.44 -5.63 7.44
CA MET A 247 8.51 -7.06 7.76
C MET A 247 9.85 -7.67 7.35
N LYS A 248 10.45 -7.25 6.23
CA LYS A 248 11.82 -7.67 5.86
C LYS A 248 12.86 -7.25 6.89
N LEU A 249 12.69 -6.07 7.48
CA LEU A 249 13.59 -5.58 8.51
C LEU A 249 13.36 -6.33 9.83
N GLN A 250 12.10 -6.60 10.20
CA GLN A 250 11.75 -7.43 11.36
C GLN A 250 12.40 -8.82 11.27
N ASN A 251 12.26 -9.51 10.13
CA ASN A 251 12.86 -10.83 9.90
C ASN A 251 14.40 -10.84 9.89
N LYS A 252 15.09 -9.69 9.90
CA LYS A 252 16.56 -9.62 10.05
C LYS A 252 17.01 -9.57 11.52
N LEU A 253 16.09 -9.28 12.43
CA LEU A 253 16.36 -9.26 13.87
C LEU A 253 16.12 -10.61 14.53
N ASP A 254 15.20 -11.40 13.97
CA ASP A 254 14.89 -12.77 14.38
C ASP A 254 15.96 -13.76 13.89
#